data_AF-A0A0C9T8T4-F1
#
_entry.id   AF-A0A0C9T8T4-F1
#
_cell.length_a   1.000
_cell.length_b   1.000
_cell.length_c   1.000
_cell.angle_alpha   90.00
_cell.angle_beta   90.00
_cell.angle_gamma   90.00
#
_symmetry.space_group_name_H-M   'P 1'
#
loop_
_entity.id
_entity.type
_entity.pdbx_description
1 polymer ?
#
loop_
_entity_poly.entity_id
_entity_poly.type
_entity_poly.pdbx_seq_one_letter_code
_entity_poly.pdbx_strand_id
1 'polypeptide(L)'
;AVFKRCPCDFQVEAALALLQCEYVILVAPTGSDKTLPLWIPSLFNSSGITAIITALKVVGIKVVSVTTSNASADLYKDIAACKYHIVIIPPERAKSDAQF
;
A
#
# COMPACT_ATOMS: atom_id res chain seq x y z
N ALA A 1 -7.77 7.85 16.19
CA ALA A 1 -7.15 8.04 14.86
C ALA A 1 -6.45 6.75 14.43
N VAL A 2 -6.61 6.32 13.16
CA VAL A 2 -6.12 5.03 12.65
C VAL A 2 -4.59 4.90 12.73
N PHE A 3 -3.85 5.96 12.37
CA PHE A 3 -2.38 5.94 12.38
C PHE A 3 -1.73 6.43 13.68
N LYS A 4 -2.52 6.83 14.69
CA LYS A 4 -2.05 7.41 15.97
C LYS A 4 -1.03 8.57 15.83
N ARG A 5 -0.91 9.16 14.63
CA ARG A 5 -0.09 10.31 14.29
C ARG A 5 -0.91 11.25 13.40
N CYS A 6 -0.63 12.54 13.46
CA CYS A 6 -1.16 13.51 12.52
C CYS A 6 -0.13 13.70 11.40
N PRO A 7 -0.51 13.52 10.12
CA PRO A 7 0.40 13.79 9.01
C PRO A 7 0.73 15.29 8.94
N CYS A 8 1.96 15.62 8.56
CA CYS A 8 2.36 17.00 8.27
C CYS A 8 2.02 17.41 6.83
N ASP A 9 2.22 18.69 6.50
CA ASP A 9 1.73 19.28 5.25
C ASP A 9 2.17 18.52 4.00
N PHE A 10 3.46 18.21 3.84
CA PHE A 10 3.95 17.47 2.66
C PHE A 10 3.38 16.05 2.58
N GLN A 11 3.08 15.43 3.73
CA GLN A 11 2.51 14.09 3.77
C GLN A 11 1.05 14.11 3.33
N VAL A 12 0.31 15.15 3.73
CA VAL A 12 -1.06 15.40 3.30
C VAL A 12 -1.09 15.70 1.81
N GLU A 13 -0.21 16.59 1.33
CA GLU A 13 -0.11 16.97 -0.09
C GLU A 13 0.17 15.74 -0.98
N ALA A 14 1.17 14.93 -0.62
CA ALA A 14 1.47 13.70 -1.35
C ALA A 14 0.30 12.71 -1.33
N ALA A 15 -0.39 12.56 -0.19
CA ALA A 15 -1.54 11.67 -0.09
C ALA A 15 -2.74 12.16 -0.92
N LEU A 16 -2.97 13.47 -0.99
CA LEU A 16 -4.02 14.08 -1.81
C LEU A 16 -3.73 13.87 -3.31
N ALA A 17 -2.50 14.10 -3.75
CA ALA A 17 -2.10 13.84 -5.14
C ALA A 17 -2.30 12.36 -5.52
N LEU A 18 -1.94 11.43 -4.62
CA LEU A 18 -2.20 10.00 -4.82
C LEU A 18 -3.71 9.68 -4.91
N LEU A 19 -4.54 10.32 -4.07
CA LEU A 19 -6.01 10.17 -4.13
C LEU A 19 -6.62 10.74 -5.42
N GLN A 20 -5.96 11.73 -6.03
CA GLN A 20 -6.31 12.31 -7.32
C GLN A 20 -5.77 11.50 -8.52
N CYS A 21 -5.18 10.33 -8.25
CA CYS A 21 -4.57 9.46 -9.26
C CYS A 21 -3.40 10.11 -10.02
N GLU A 22 -2.65 11.00 -9.35
CA GLU A 22 -1.45 11.60 -9.92
C GLU A 22 -0.19 10.75 -9.71
N TYR A 23 0.82 10.98 -10.56
CA TYR A 23 2.15 10.39 -10.39
C TYR A 23 3.00 11.25 -9.45
N VAL A 24 3.35 10.70 -8.28
CA VAL A 24 4.07 11.43 -7.22
C VAL A 24 5.47 10.88 -7.03
N ILE A 25 6.48 11.76 -7.07
CA ILE A 25 7.84 11.47 -6.61
C ILE A 25 8.06 12.21 -5.28
N LEU A 26 8.07 11.47 -4.16
CA LEU A 26 8.27 12.03 -2.84
C LEU A 26 9.72 11.82 -2.36
N VAL A 27 10.45 12.92 -2.17
CA VAL A 27 11.83 12.91 -1.67
C VAL A 27 11.87 13.54 -0.28
N ALA A 28 12.20 12.76 0.74
CA ALA A 28 12.32 13.22 2.12
C ALA A 28 13.37 12.40 2.89
N PRO A 29 14.03 12.99 3.90
CA PRO A 29 15.06 12.29 4.66
C PRO A 29 14.51 11.09 5.44
N THR A 30 15.41 10.20 5.86
CA THR A 30 15.05 9.08 6.74
C THR A 30 14.52 9.61 8.07
N GLY A 31 13.49 8.96 8.62
CA GLY A 31 12.81 9.39 9.84
C GLY A 31 11.67 10.40 9.62
N SER A 32 11.51 10.95 8.41
CA SER A 32 10.39 11.84 8.06
C SER A 32 9.06 11.12 7.77
N ASP A 33 8.98 9.81 8.02
CA ASP A 33 7.80 8.99 7.75
C ASP A 33 7.25 9.14 6.32
N LYS A 34 8.14 9.22 5.31
CA LYS A 34 7.75 9.29 3.88
C LYS A 34 6.89 8.12 3.39
N THR A 35 6.74 7.07 4.19
CA THR A 35 5.86 5.93 3.93
C THR A 35 4.41 6.23 4.29
N LEU A 36 4.13 7.16 5.23
CA LEU A 36 2.78 7.48 5.69
C LEU A 36 1.83 7.89 4.55
N PRO A 37 2.24 8.74 3.58
CA PRO A 37 1.40 9.11 2.45
C PRO A 37 0.91 7.93 1.58
N LEU A 38 1.64 6.81 1.55
CA LEU A 38 1.20 5.60 0.83
C LEU A 38 0.05 4.88 1.53
N TRP A 39 -0.08 5.05 2.85
CA TRP A 39 -1.14 4.41 3.64
C TRP A 39 -2.42 5.24 3.68
N ILE A 40 -2.32 6.57 3.61
CA ILE A 40 -3.47 7.46 3.74
C ILE A 40 -4.59 7.17 2.71
N PRO A 41 -4.29 6.96 1.41
CA PRO A 41 -5.32 6.68 0.41
C PRO A 41 -6.18 5.47 0.73
N SER A 42 -5.62 4.46 1.40
CA SER A 42 -6.35 3.25 1.79
C SER A 42 -7.50 3.51 2.77
N LEU A 43 -7.48 4.62 3.51
CA LEU A 43 -8.58 5.01 4.41
C LEU A 43 -9.83 5.47 3.63
N PHE A 44 -9.66 5.88 2.38
CA PHE A 44 -10.74 6.39 1.52
C PHE A 44 -11.15 5.39 0.45
N ASN A 45 -10.45 4.26 0.36
CA ASN A 45 -10.71 3.21 -0.63
C ASN A 45 -11.57 2.10 -0.02
N SER A 46 -12.90 2.26 -0.06
CA SER A 46 -13.86 1.31 0.53
C SER A 46 -14.22 0.13 -0.37
N SER A 47 -13.91 0.20 -1.67
CA SER A 47 -14.34 -0.81 -2.66
C SER A 47 -13.25 -1.24 -3.63
N GLY A 48 -12.04 -0.71 -3.50
CA GLY A 48 -10.91 -1.05 -4.35
C GLY A 48 -9.75 -1.66 -3.56
N ILE A 49 -8.67 -1.91 -4.31
CA ILE A 49 -7.44 -2.49 -3.81
C ILE A 49 -6.31 -1.50 -4.05
N THR A 50 -5.51 -1.23 -3.02
CA THR A 50 -4.26 -0.48 -3.13
C THR A 50 -3.09 -1.45 -3.08
N ALA A 51 -2.37 -1.58 -4.20
CA ALA A 51 -1.16 -2.36 -4.27
C ALA A 51 0.06 -1.49 -3.88
N ILE A 52 0.85 -1.96 -2.92
CA ILE A 52 2.07 -1.29 -2.47
C ILE A 52 3.25 -2.20 -2.76
N ILE A 53 4.09 -1.78 -3.70
CA ILE A 53 5.32 -2.51 -4.06
C ILE A 53 6.44 -2.03 -3.15
N THR A 54 6.99 -2.92 -2.32
CA THR A 54 8.05 -2.56 -1.37
C THR A 54 8.89 -3.77 -0.95
N ALA A 55 10.18 -3.53 -0.70
CA ALA A 55 11.08 -4.53 -0.11
C ALA A 55 10.95 -4.64 1.42
N LEU A 56 10.21 -3.72 2.06
CA LEU A 56 10.09 -3.66 3.52
C LEU A 56 8.91 -4.49 4.04
N LYS A 57 9.15 -5.22 5.13
CA LYS A 57 8.09 -5.90 5.88
C LYS A 57 7.25 -4.87 6.64
N VAL A 58 5.96 -4.81 6.35
CA VAL A 58 5.01 -3.93 7.04
C VAL A 58 4.39 -4.67 8.23
N VAL A 59 4.21 -3.97 9.35
CA VAL A 59 3.62 -4.49 10.60
C VAL A 59 2.58 -3.48 11.10
N GLY A 60 1.41 -3.96 11.56
CA GLY A 60 0.47 -3.12 12.32
C GLY A 60 -0.75 -2.57 11.56
N ILE A 61 -0.98 -2.99 10.32
CA ILE A 61 -2.22 -2.70 9.55
C ILE A 61 -2.78 -4.04 9.05
N LYS A 62 -4.11 -4.15 8.93
CA LYS A 62 -4.77 -5.34 8.38
C LYS A 62 -4.52 -5.41 6.87
N VAL A 63 -3.38 -5.97 6.51
CA VAL A 63 -2.84 -6.02 5.14
C VAL A 63 -2.46 -7.46 4.82
N VAL A 64 -2.60 -7.86 3.56
CA VAL A 64 -2.03 -9.11 3.06
C VAL A 64 -0.72 -8.81 2.33
N SER A 65 0.34 -9.53 2.67
CA SER A 65 1.60 -9.51 1.92
C SER A 65 1.63 -10.73 1.03
N VAL A 66 1.81 -10.56 -0.28
CA VAL A 66 1.87 -11.66 -1.25
C VAL A 66 3.33 -12.05 -1.43
N THR A 67 3.71 -13.20 -0.88
CA THR A 67 5.05 -13.77 -0.93
C THR A 67 5.04 -15.11 -1.67
N THR A 68 6.22 -15.60 -2.04
CA THR A 68 6.36 -16.91 -2.71
C THR A 68 5.75 -18.06 -1.91
N SER A 69 5.75 -17.97 -0.58
CA SER A 69 5.24 -18.99 0.34
C SER A 69 3.71 -19.01 0.48
N ASN A 70 3.00 -17.92 0.16
CA ASN A 70 1.55 -17.82 0.38
C ASN A 70 0.76 -17.47 -0.89
N ALA A 71 1.43 -17.23 -2.01
CA ALA A 71 0.83 -17.00 -3.31
C ALA A 71 0.09 -18.26 -3.80
N SER A 72 -1.17 -18.39 -3.38
CA SER A 72 -2.08 -19.47 -3.74
C SER A 72 -3.28 -18.93 -4.50
N ALA A 73 -3.90 -19.76 -5.34
CA ALA A 73 -5.10 -19.39 -6.09
C ALA A 73 -6.24 -18.87 -5.19
N ASP A 74 -6.35 -19.38 -3.97
CA ASP A 74 -7.38 -18.94 -3.02
C ASP A 74 -7.06 -17.56 -2.43
N LEU A 75 -5.79 -17.23 -2.22
CA LEU A 75 -5.39 -15.89 -1.81
C LEU A 75 -5.74 -14.85 -2.88
N TYR A 76 -5.50 -15.16 -4.15
CA TYR A 76 -5.88 -14.27 -5.26
C TYR A 76 -7.38 -14.12 -5.39
N LYS A 77 -8.17 -15.17 -5.16
CA LYS A 77 -9.64 -15.06 -5.08
C LYS A 77 -10.08 -14.14 -3.94
N ASP A 78 -9.43 -14.24 -2.79
CA ASP A 78 -9.73 -13.39 -1.63
C ASP A 78 -9.37 -11.92 -1.88
N ILE A 79 -8.25 -11.67 -2.56
CA ILE A 79 -7.86 -10.34 -3.03
C ILE A 79 -8.88 -9.80 -4.04
N ALA A 80 -9.25 -10.59 -5.06
CA ALA A 80 -10.24 -10.20 -6.06
C ALA A 80 -11.63 -9.94 -5.46
N ALA A 81 -11.99 -10.67 -4.40
CA ALA A 81 -13.20 -10.44 -3.62
C ALA A 81 -13.12 -9.21 -2.69
N CYS A 82 -12.04 -8.42 -2.74
CA CYS A 82 -11.78 -7.25 -1.90
C CYS A 82 -11.84 -7.56 -0.39
N LYS A 83 -11.50 -8.78 0.03
CA LYS A 83 -11.34 -9.10 1.47
C LYS A 83 -10.17 -8.33 2.10
N TYR A 84 -9.23 -7.89 1.26
CA TYR A 84 -8.10 -7.05 1.63
C TYR A 84 -8.07 -5.81 0.73
N HIS A 85 -8.18 -4.63 1.33
CA HIS A 85 -8.09 -3.35 0.60
C HIS A 85 -6.66 -2.89 0.35
N ILE A 86 -5.69 -3.51 1.03
CA ILE A 86 -4.27 -3.23 0.82
C ILE A 86 -3.54 -4.54 0.60
N VAL A 87 -2.71 -4.56 -0.45
CA VAL A 87 -1.89 -5.70 -0.83
C VAL A 87 -0.44 -5.22 -0.92
N ILE A 88 0.46 -5.87 -0.18
CA ILE A 88 1.89 -5.61 -0.25
C ILE A 88 2.54 -6.62 -1.16
N ILE A 89 3.37 -6.15 -2.09
CA ILE A 89 4.00 -7.00 -3.09
C ILE A 89 5.52 -6.71 -3.09
N PRO A 90 6.37 -7.73 -2.89
CA PRO A 90 7.81 -7.58 -3.10
C PRO A 90 8.12 -7.24 -4.57
N PRO A 91 9.12 -6.39 -4.86
CA PRO A 91 9.43 -5.97 -6.22
C PRO A 91 9.78 -7.15 -7.14
N GLU A 92 10.42 -8.21 -6.61
CA GLU A 92 10.75 -9.42 -7.36
C GLU A 92 9.50 -10.16 -7.83
N ARG A 93 8.42 -10.10 -7.04
CA ARG A 93 7.14 -10.73 -7.35
C ARG A 93 6.33 -9.89 -8.32
N ALA A 94 6.25 -8.58 -8.10
CA ALA A 94 5.56 -7.66 -9.00
C ALA A 94 6.10 -7.72 -10.44
N LYS A 95 7.40 -8.04 -10.61
CA LYS A 95 8.01 -8.21 -11.94
C LYS A 95 7.67 -9.55 -12.62
N SER A 96 7.43 -10.61 -11.84
CA SER A 96 7.39 -11.99 -12.35
C SER A 96 5.98 -12.59 -12.42
N ASP A 97 5.02 -12.01 -11.70
CA ASP A 97 3.67 -12.56 -11.55
C ASP A 97 2.70 -11.87 -12.50
N ALA A 98 2.12 -12.61 -13.46
CA ALA A 98 1.20 -12.07 -14.46
C ALA A 98 -0.16 -11.61 -13.89
N GLN A 99 -0.43 -11.88 -12.61
CA GLN A 99 -1.64 -11.42 -11.93
C GLN A 99 -1.54 -9.98 -11.40
N PHE A 100 -0.37 -9.34 -11.53
CA PHE A 100 -0.10 -7.95 -11.15
C PHE A 100 0.58 -7.20 -12.29
#